data_AF-A0A810MXR8-F1
#
_entry.id   AF-A0A810MXR8-F1
#
_cell.length_a   1.000
_cell.length_b   1.000
_cell.length_c   1.000
_cell.angle_alpha   90.00
_cell.angle_beta   90.00
_cell.angle_gamma   90.00
#
_symmetry.space_group_name_H-M   'P 1'
#
loop_
_entity.id
_entity.type
_entity.pdbx_description
1 polymer ?
#
loop_
_entity_poly.entity_id
_entity_poly.type
_entity_poly.pdbx_seq_one_letter_code
_entity_poly.pdbx_strand_id
1 'polypeptide(L)'
;MSTRRKKYPRTFHLPGSPGATADDRRLSDLSGLTGELVVTEKMDGGNVTFTRETMYARSVDSGTHVWDRPAKAVWARVAHDIPAGWRISGESMWARRSVGYDDLPGVFLVFGVWGADDTLLGWDDTEQWAALLGLPLVPVLHRGPDLAGALAAWARHRDTTVSEGFVVRPAGPVPEAEFGHRVGKWVRADHVRTAATWRHRDDFPTNGFRATVEPKRPPSPAPG
;
A
#
# COMPACT_ATOMS: atom_id res chain seq x y z
N MET A 1 17.41 1.93 20.07
CA MET A 1 17.74 0.80 19.17
C MET A 1 17.36 1.23 17.76
N SER A 2 18.25 1.12 16.77
CA SER A 2 17.94 1.44 15.37
C SER A 2 16.96 0.41 14.81
N THR A 3 15.88 0.85 14.15
CA THR A 3 14.94 -0.09 13.53
C THR A 3 15.61 -0.84 12.38
N ARG A 4 15.57 -2.17 12.43
CA ARG A 4 16.07 -3.00 11.34
C ARG A 4 15.24 -2.75 10.08
N ARG A 5 15.88 -2.34 8.97
CA ARG A 5 15.23 -2.28 7.66
C ARG A 5 14.76 -3.68 7.29
N LYS A 6 13.44 -3.88 7.26
CA LYS A 6 12.81 -5.17 6.97
C LYS A 6 12.02 -5.08 5.67
N LYS A 7 12.26 -6.04 4.76
CA LYS A 7 11.53 -6.11 3.49
C LYS A 7 10.07 -6.42 3.77
N TYR A 8 9.15 -5.77 3.06
CA TYR A 8 7.74 -6.17 3.10
C TYR A 8 7.61 -7.62 2.58
N PRO A 9 6.93 -8.52 3.31
CA PRO A 9 6.78 -9.91 2.91
C PRO A 9 6.16 -10.04 1.51
N ARG A 10 6.49 -11.13 0.82
CA ARG A 10 5.92 -11.38 -0.50
C ARG A 10 4.46 -11.80 -0.34
N THR A 11 3.52 -10.99 -0.82
CA THR A 11 2.12 -11.38 -0.96
C THR A 11 1.95 -12.41 -2.08
N PHE A 12 1.33 -13.55 -1.76
CA PHE A 12 1.15 -14.66 -2.69
C PHE A 12 -0.08 -14.44 -3.55
N HIS A 13 -0.05 -14.97 -4.78
CA HIS A 13 -1.19 -14.93 -5.69
C HIS A 13 -2.30 -15.88 -5.22
N LEU A 14 -3.53 -15.39 -5.21
CA LEU A 14 -4.72 -16.21 -5.01
C LEU A 14 -4.88 -17.24 -6.14
N PRO A 15 -5.59 -18.35 -5.89
CA PRO A 15 -6.04 -19.26 -6.94
C PRO A 15 -6.81 -18.47 -8.01
N GLY A 16 -6.53 -18.74 -9.28
CA GLY A 16 -7.18 -18.03 -10.39
C GLY A 16 -6.68 -16.60 -10.63
N SER A 17 -5.61 -16.12 -9.98
CA SER A 17 -4.96 -14.87 -10.37
C SER A 17 -4.25 -15.02 -11.73
N PRO A 18 -4.70 -14.32 -12.78
CA PRO A 18 -4.16 -14.49 -14.13
C PRO A 18 -2.78 -13.87 -14.32
N GLY A 19 -2.45 -12.78 -13.62
CA GLY A 19 -1.14 -12.12 -13.70
C GLY A 19 0.02 -12.81 -12.96
N ALA A 20 -0.16 -14.06 -12.52
CA ALA A 20 0.88 -14.83 -11.82
C ALA A 20 1.86 -15.45 -12.83
N THR A 21 3.17 -15.28 -12.61
CA THR A 21 4.22 -15.91 -13.43
C THR A 21 4.84 -17.14 -12.73
N ALA A 22 5.76 -17.84 -13.41
CA ALA A 22 6.44 -19.02 -12.84
C ALA A 22 7.26 -18.72 -11.57
N ASP A 23 7.74 -17.48 -11.39
CA ASP A 23 8.53 -17.06 -10.23
C ASP A 23 7.67 -16.60 -9.04
N ASP A 24 6.35 -16.54 -9.22
CA ASP A 24 5.41 -16.09 -8.21
C ASP A 24 4.98 -17.23 -7.30
N ARG A 25 4.84 -16.92 -6.01
CA ARG A 25 4.26 -17.84 -5.03
C ARG A 25 2.74 -17.75 -5.06
N ARG A 26 2.08 -18.90 -4.93
CA ARG A 26 0.62 -19.01 -4.89
C ARG A 26 0.15 -19.40 -3.49
N LEU A 27 -0.95 -18.80 -3.07
CA LEU A 27 -1.68 -19.15 -1.87
C LEU A 27 -2.64 -20.28 -2.22
N SER A 28 -2.18 -21.53 -2.12
CA SER A 28 -2.99 -22.71 -2.49
C SER A 28 -4.03 -23.07 -1.44
N ASP A 29 -3.77 -22.72 -0.18
CA ASP A 29 -4.69 -22.92 0.94
C ASP A 29 -5.29 -21.57 1.35
N LEU A 30 -6.61 -21.45 1.27
CA LEU A 30 -7.36 -20.25 1.65
C LEU A 30 -7.91 -20.32 3.08
N SER A 31 -7.64 -21.39 3.82
CA SER A 31 -8.10 -21.56 5.22
C SER A 31 -7.57 -20.49 6.17
N GLY A 32 -6.48 -19.80 5.80
CA GLY A 32 -5.96 -18.63 6.53
C GLY A 32 -6.75 -17.34 6.31
N LEU A 33 -7.63 -17.28 5.30
CA LEU A 33 -8.53 -16.16 5.04
C LEU A 33 -9.89 -16.41 5.71
N THR A 34 -9.91 -16.26 7.03
CA THR A 34 -11.10 -16.48 7.87
C THR A 34 -11.46 -15.27 8.71
N GLY A 35 -12.67 -15.29 9.26
CA GLY A 35 -13.23 -14.15 9.99
C GLY A 35 -13.63 -13.01 9.06
N GLU A 36 -13.65 -11.79 9.59
CA GLU A 36 -13.85 -10.60 8.77
C GLU A 36 -12.62 -10.36 7.88
N LEU A 37 -12.87 -10.15 6.59
CA LEU A 37 -11.86 -9.88 5.57
C LEU A 37 -11.95 -8.44 5.11
N VAL A 38 -10.79 -7.88 4.76
CA VAL A 38 -10.67 -6.59 4.09
C VAL A 38 -10.04 -6.80 2.73
N VAL A 39 -10.67 -6.22 1.72
CA VAL A 39 -10.19 -6.20 0.34
C VAL A 39 -9.85 -4.76 -0.02
N THR A 40 -8.61 -4.55 -0.40
CA THR A 40 -8.13 -3.25 -0.89
C THR A 40 -7.80 -3.31 -2.36
N GLU A 41 -7.94 -2.19 -3.06
CA GLU A 41 -7.42 -2.05 -4.41
C GLU A 41 -5.89 -2.21 -4.37
N LYS A 42 -5.38 -3.05 -5.27
CA LYS A 42 -3.94 -3.17 -5.46
C LYS A 42 -3.50 -2.02 -6.36
N MET A 43 -2.94 -0.99 -5.74
CA MET A 43 -2.41 0.17 -6.44
C MET A 43 -1.13 -0.19 -7.22
N ASP A 44 -1.00 0.34 -8.43
CA ASP A 44 0.15 0.11 -9.31
C ASP A 44 1.16 1.26 -9.17
N GLY A 45 1.99 1.18 -8.14
CA GLY A 45 3.03 2.17 -7.85
C GLY A 45 4.37 1.54 -7.50
N GLY A 46 5.03 2.08 -6.48
CA GLY A 46 6.28 1.53 -5.93
C GLY A 46 6.18 1.29 -4.44
N ASN A 47 6.31 0.04 -4.00
CA ASN A 47 6.34 -0.29 -2.58
C ASN A 47 7.49 0.42 -1.85
N VAL A 48 7.11 1.20 -0.84
CA VAL A 48 7.99 1.96 0.04
C VAL A 48 7.57 1.73 1.50
N THR A 49 8.53 1.75 2.41
CA THR A 49 8.29 1.67 3.85
C THR A 49 8.94 2.84 4.57
N PHE A 50 8.17 3.44 5.47
CA PHE A 50 8.60 4.50 6.39
C PHE A 50 8.84 3.89 7.77
N THR A 51 9.96 4.27 8.39
CA THR A 51 10.20 4.14 9.84
C THR A 51 10.46 5.52 10.40
N ARG A 52 10.61 5.63 11.72
CA ARG A 52 11.01 6.89 12.35
C ARG A 52 12.35 7.42 11.83
N GLU A 53 13.27 6.52 11.49
CA GLU A 53 14.65 6.83 11.17
C GLU A 53 14.93 6.87 9.66
N THR A 54 14.14 6.16 8.85
CA THR A 54 14.44 6.04 7.41
C THR A 54 13.20 5.74 6.57
N MET A 55 13.30 6.09 5.29
CA MET A 55 12.45 5.54 4.24
C MET A 55 13.28 4.58 3.37
N TYR A 56 12.69 3.47 2.92
CA TYR A 56 13.34 2.54 1.98
C TYR A 56 12.32 1.89 1.03
N ALA A 57 12.78 1.56 -0.17
CA ALA A 57 12.00 0.77 -1.13
C ALA A 57 11.97 -0.71 -0.75
N ARG A 58 11.10 -1.51 -1.39
CA ARG A 58 11.01 -2.96 -1.16
C ARG A 58 12.36 -3.69 -1.16
N SER A 59 13.26 -3.30 -2.06
CA SER A 59 14.66 -3.69 -1.99
C SER A 59 15.39 -2.71 -1.09
N VAL A 60 15.62 -3.09 0.17
CA VAL A 60 16.14 -2.20 1.22
C VAL A 60 17.47 -1.50 0.88
N ASP A 61 18.24 -2.05 -0.06
CA ASP A 61 19.55 -1.55 -0.47
C ASP A 61 19.53 -0.76 -1.80
N SER A 62 18.35 -0.52 -2.41
CA SER A 62 18.27 0.16 -3.71
C SER A 62 18.40 1.69 -3.65
N GLY A 63 18.52 2.27 -2.45
CA GLY A 63 18.51 3.72 -2.25
C GLY A 63 17.12 4.33 -2.52
N THR A 64 17.07 5.66 -2.59
CA THR A 64 15.85 6.41 -2.95
C THR A 64 15.90 6.76 -4.43
N HIS A 65 14.98 6.24 -5.22
CA HIS A 65 14.86 6.58 -6.64
C HIS A 65 14.18 7.96 -6.83
N VAL A 66 14.38 8.56 -8.02
CA VAL A 66 13.82 9.88 -8.37
C VAL A 66 12.29 9.92 -8.26
N TRP A 67 11.60 8.85 -8.66
CA TRP A 67 10.14 8.72 -8.53
C TRP A 67 9.65 8.54 -7.10
N ASP A 68 10.53 8.20 -6.16
CA ASP A 68 10.19 8.03 -4.74
C ASP A 68 10.49 9.29 -3.91
N ARG A 69 11.09 10.33 -4.50
CA ARG A 69 11.39 11.60 -3.81
C ARG A 69 10.14 12.28 -3.24
N PRO A 70 8.98 12.31 -3.91
CA PRO A 70 7.76 12.87 -3.33
C PRO A 70 7.29 12.09 -2.11
N ALA A 71 7.31 10.76 -2.14
CA ALA A 71 7.04 9.93 -0.96
C ALA A 71 8.06 10.20 0.17
N LYS A 72 9.34 10.43 -0.16
CA LYS A 72 10.35 10.83 0.82
C LYS A 72 10.08 12.17 1.48
N ALA A 73 9.51 13.12 0.75
CA ALA A 73 9.06 14.39 1.32
C ALA A 73 7.87 14.19 2.27
N VAL A 74 6.95 13.24 1.99
CA VAL A 74 5.90 12.85 2.93
C VAL A 74 6.51 12.25 4.20
N TRP A 75 7.39 11.26 4.03
CA TRP A 75 8.11 10.63 5.15
C TRP A 75 8.78 11.67 6.06
N ALA A 76 9.53 12.61 5.49
CA ALA A 76 10.25 13.61 6.28
C ALA A 76 9.34 14.46 7.18
N ARG A 77 8.06 14.65 6.81
CA ARG A 77 7.07 15.37 7.64
C ARG A 77 6.55 14.53 8.79
N VAL A 78 6.31 13.23 8.58
CA VAL A 78 5.61 12.36 9.54
C VAL A 78 6.55 11.44 10.33
N ALA A 79 7.83 11.33 9.94
CA ALA A 79 8.76 10.35 10.50
C ALA A 79 8.89 10.44 12.03
N HIS A 80 8.90 11.67 12.56
CA HIS A 80 9.04 11.90 13.99
C HIS A 80 7.86 11.36 14.82
N ASP A 81 6.67 11.29 14.22
CA ASP A 81 5.45 10.77 14.84
C ASP A 81 5.33 9.23 14.76
N ILE A 82 6.12 8.59 13.89
CA ILE A 82 6.15 7.12 13.81
C ILE A 82 6.80 6.57 15.08
N PRO A 83 6.16 5.61 15.80
CA PRO A 83 6.78 5.01 16.98
C PRO A 83 8.07 4.27 16.64
N ALA A 84 9.02 4.24 17.58
CA ALA A 84 10.24 3.48 17.41
C ALA A 84 9.93 1.98 17.24
N GLY A 85 10.59 1.32 16.28
CA GLY A 85 10.33 -0.09 15.94
C GLY A 85 9.25 -0.31 14.89
N TRP A 86 8.42 0.70 14.61
CA TRP A 86 7.26 0.54 13.72
C TRP A 86 7.61 0.78 12.26
N ARG A 87 6.77 0.22 11.38
CA ARG A 87 6.90 0.41 9.92
C ARG A 87 5.56 0.75 9.30
N ILE A 88 5.51 1.81 8.52
CA ILE A 88 4.36 2.18 7.69
C ILE A 88 4.68 1.79 6.26
N SER A 89 4.02 0.75 5.75
CA SER A 89 4.19 0.28 4.38
C SER A 89 3.08 0.84 3.48
N GLY A 90 3.48 1.37 2.33
CA GLY A 90 2.57 1.98 1.38
C GLY A 90 3.14 2.00 -0.04
N GLU A 91 2.30 2.46 -0.95
CA GLU A 91 2.61 2.55 -2.36
C GLU A 91 2.98 4.00 -2.71
N SER A 92 4.18 4.20 -3.25
CA SER A 92 4.64 5.45 -3.84
C SER A 92 3.99 5.61 -5.21
N MET A 93 3.14 6.63 -5.36
CA MET A 93 2.24 6.78 -6.51
C MET A 93 2.63 7.91 -7.45
N TRP A 94 3.78 8.56 -7.26
CA TRP A 94 4.17 9.70 -8.09
C TRP A 94 4.36 9.33 -9.57
N ALA A 95 5.21 8.34 -9.85
CA ALA A 95 5.40 7.85 -11.20
C ALA A 95 4.20 7.00 -11.61
N ARG A 96 3.62 7.34 -12.76
CA ARG A 96 2.63 6.51 -13.41
C ARG A 96 3.30 5.22 -13.91
N ARG A 97 2.72 4.08 -13.57
CA ARG A 97 3.16 2.76 -14.01
C ARG A 97 2.26 2.28 -15.15
N SER A 98 1.87 1.01 -15.13
CA SER A 98 1.05 0.39 -16.16
C SER A 98 -0.43 0.79 -16.04
N VAL A 99 -0.86 1.23 -14.86
CA VAL A 99 -2.14 1.91 -14.63
C VAL A 99 -1.89 3.40 -14.41
N GLY A 100 -2.66 4.24 -15.10
CA GLY A 100 -2.70 5.68 -14.89
C GLY A 100 -3.83 6.06 -13.95
N TYR A 101 -3.54 6.94 -13.01
CA TYR A 101 -4.52 7.48 -12.08
C TYR A 101 -4.56 8.99 -12.22
N ASP A 102 -5.75 9.59 -12.19
CA ASP A 102 -5.93 11.03 -12.43
C ASP A 102 -6.37 11.83 -11.19
N ASP A 103 -6.87 11.17 -10.15
CA ASP A 103 -7.42 11.81 -8.93
C ASP A 103 -6.97 11.09 -7.64
N LEU A 104 -5.67 10.85 -7.49
CA LEU A 104 -5.15 10.20 -6.29
C LEU A 104 -5.21 11.13 -5.06
N PRO A 105 -5.54 10.62 -3.86
CA PRO A 105 -5.62 11.44 -2.65
C PRO A 105 -4.25 11.85 -2.08
N GLY A 106 -3.16 11.27 -2.60
CA GLY A 106 -1.81 11.61 -2.19
C GLY A 106 -0.75 10.78 -2.92
N VAL A 107 0.51 11.22 -2.79
CA VAL A 107 1.67 10.58 -3.44
C VAL A 107 2.15 9.30 -2.76
N PHE A 108 1.66 9.03 -1.55
CA PHE A 108 1.95 7.81 -0.79
C PHE A 108 0.64 7.29 -0.19
N LEU A 109 0.28 6.05 -0.51
CA LEU A 109 -0.96 5.42 -0.03
C LEU A 109 -0.63 4.24 0.89
N VAL A 110 -1.07 4.30 2.14
CA VAL A 110 -0.80 3.26 3.14
C VAL A 110 -1.62 2.00 2.83
N PHE A 111 -0.99 0.84 2.85
CA PHE A 111 -1.69 -0.46 2.79
C PHE A 111 -1.40 -1.36 4.01
N GLY A 112 -0.48 -0.98 4.89
CA GLY A 112 -0.19 -1.76 6.09
C GLY A 112 0.69 -1.04 7.10
N VAL A 113 0.38 -1.23 8.38
CA VAL A 113 1.17 -0.74 9.52
C VAL A 113 1.68 -1.93 10.31
N TRP A 114 2.95 -1.91 10.68
CA TRP A 114 3.60 -2.96 11.46
C TRP A 114 3.98 -2.44 12.84
N GLY A 115 3.64 -3.22 13.86
CA GLY A 115 4.12 -3.02 15.22
C GLY A 115 5.59 -3.37 15.38
N ALA A 116 6.14 -3.05 16.56
CA ALA A 116 7.54 -3.32 16.91
C ALA A 116 7.88 -4.82 17.03
N ASP A 117 6.86 -5.68 17.16
CA ASP A 117 6.93 -7.13 17.28
C ASP A 117 6.84 -7.86 15.92
N ASP A 118 6.94 -7.12 14.81
CA ASP A 118 6.76 -7.65 13.45
C ASP A 118 5.35 -8.19 13.17
N THR A 119 4.33 -7.70 13.87
CA THR A 119 2.92 -7.98 13.56
C THR A 119 2.35 -6.91 12.64
N LEU A 120 1.77 -7.31 11.50
CA LEU A 120 0.94 -6.42 10.69
C LEU A 120 -0.33 -6.14 11.50
N LEU A 121 -0.57 -4.88 11.84
CA LEU A 121 -1.71 -4.48 12.65
C LEU A 121 -3.02 -4.82 11.95
N GLY A 122 -4.09 -4.94 12.74
CA GLY A 122 -5.45 -5.01 12.24
C GLY A 122 -5.78 -3.83 11.32
N TRP A 123 -6.82 -3.98 10.50
CA TRP A 123 -7.23 -2.93 9.58
C TRP A 123 -7.73 -1.68 10.32
N ASP A 124 -8.50 -1.84 11.41
CA ASP A 124 -8.97 -0.72 12.23
C ASP A 124 -7.81 0.09 12.84
N ASP A 125 -6.78 -0.60 13.34
CA ASP A 125 -5.58 0.07 13.85
C ASP A 125 -4.77 0.71 12.71
N THR A 126 -4.71 0.06 11.55
CA THR A 126 -4.09 0.61 10.34
C THR A 126 -4.77 1.92 9.92
N GLU A 127 -6.11 1.96 9.94
CA GLU A 127 -6.90 3.15 9.63
C GLU A 127 -6.65 4.27 10.65
N GLN A 128 -6.67 3.94 11.94
CA GLN A 128 -6.39 4.90 13.02
C GLN A 128 -5.00 5.51 12.88
N TRP A 129 -3.96 4.70 12.67
CA TRP A 129 -2.60 5.20 12.53
C TRP A 129 -2.39 6.00 11.25
N ALA A 130 -3.01 5.59 10.13
CA ALA A 130 -2.98 6.37 8.90
C ALA A 130 -3.64 7.75 9.10
N ALA A 131 -4.77 7.80 9.79
CA ALA A 131 -5.46 9.06 10.11
C ALA A 131 -4.62 9.95 11.05
N LEU A 132 -4.01 9.40 12.10
CA LEU A 132 -3.14 10.14 13.02
C LEU A 132 -1.93 10.75 12.30
N LEU A 133 -1.36 10.05 11.33
CA LEU A 133 -0.24 10.53 10.53
C LEU A 133 -0.67 11.42 9.34
N GLY A 134 -1.98 11.62 9.13
CA GLY A 134 -2.51 12.35 7.98
C GLY A 134 -2.16 11.71 6.62
N LEU A 135 -2.08 10.38 6.58
CA LEU A 135 -1.72 9.62 5.39
C LEU A 135 -2.96 8.94 4.79
N PRO A 136 -3.23 9.11 3.48
CA PRO A 136 -4.31 8.39 2.83
C PRO A 136 -4.02 6.90 2.73
N LEU A 137 -5.08 6.09 2.78
CA LEU A 137 -5.01 4.64 2.57
C LEU A 137 -5.22 4.29 1.10
N VAL A 138 -4.81 3.08 0.73
CA VAL A 138 -5.33 2.44 -0.49
C VAL A 138 -6.86 2.26 -0.40
N PRO A 139 -7.61 2.35 -1.51
CA PRO A 139 -9.06 2.19 -1.48
C PRO A 139 -9.50 0.84 -0.91
N VAL A 140 -10.46 0.85 0.01
CA VAL A 140 -11.16 -0.36 0.49
C VAL A 140 -12.30 -0.68 -0.47
N LEU A 141 -12.27 -1.87 -1.07
CA LEU A 141 -13.28 -2.35 -2.02
C LEU A 141 -14.34 -3.22 -1.33
N HIS A 142 -14.00 -3.84 -0.21
CA HIS A 142 -14.92 -4.64 0.60
C HIS A 142 -14.39 -4.85 2.01
N ARG A 143 -15.32 -4.94 2.96
CA ARG A 143 -15.09 -5.44 4.31
C ARG A 143 -16.26 -6.33 4.71
N GLY A 144 -16.00 -7.53 5.18
CA GLY A 144 -17.05 -8.48 5.56
C GLY A 144 -16.55 -9.90 5.75
N PRO A 145 -17.39 -10.80 6.30
CA PRO A 145 -17.00 -12.16 6.65
C PRO A 145 -16.95 -13.14 5.47
N ASP A 146 -17.48 -12.75 4.32
CA ASP A 146 -17.66 -13.65 3.18
C ASP A 146 -16.47 -13.59 2.21
N LEU A 147 -15.74 -14.70 2.10
CA LEU A 147 -14.64 -14.85 1.15
C LEU A 147 -15.13 -14.75 -0.31
N ALA A 148 -16.33 -15.24 -0.65
CA ALA A 148 -16.85 -15.12 -2.00
C ALA A 148 -17.13 -13.64 -2.35
N GLY A 149 -17.79 -12.93 -1.44
CA GLY A 149 -18.03 -11.49 -1.52
C GLY A 149 -16.75 -10.67 -1.62
N ALA A 150 -15.70 -11.05 -0.88
CA ALA A 150 -14.37 -10.48 -0.94
C ALA A 150 -13.71 -10.70 -2.32
N LEU A 151 -13.71 -11.92 -2.84
CA LEU A 151 -13.12 -12.24 -4.15
C LEU A 151 -13.87 -11.58 -5.32
N ALA A 152 -15.19 -11.36 -5.17
CA ALA A 152 -16.00 -10.67 -6.17
C ALA A 152 -15.96 -9.12 -6.04
N ALA A 153 -15.38 -8.58 -4.95
CA ALA A 153 -15.43 -7.16 -4.64
C ALA A 153 -14.83 -6.27 -5.71
N TRP A 154 -13.71 -6.71 -6.27
CA TRP A 154 -13.01 -5.95 -7.28
C TRP A 154 -13.84 -5.76 -8.55
N ALA A 155 -14.44 -6.84 -9.07
CA ALA A 155 -15.27 -6.79 -10.28
C ALA A 155 -16.56 -5.95 -10.13
N ARG A 156 -16.98 -5.62 -8.90
CA ARG A 156 -18.11 -4.71 -8.65
C ARG A 156 -17.75 -3.23 -8.77
N HIS A 157 -16.47 -2.89 -8.62
CA HIS A 157 -16.03 -1.49 -8.48
C HIS A 157 -14.98 -1.07 -9.51
N ARG A 158 -14.33 -2.03 -10.17
CA ARG A 158 -13.18 -1.82 -11.06
C ARG A 158 -13.24 -2.78 -12.24
N ASP A 159 -12.43 -2.46 -13.23
CA ASP A 159 -12.11 -3.33 -14.34
C ASP A 159 -10.60 -3.34 -14.61
N THR A 160 -10.17 -4.18 -15.56
CA THR A 160 -8.77 -4.37 -15.89
C THR A 160 -8.14 -3.17 -16.57
N THR A 161 -8.89 -2.16 -17.02
CA THR A 161 -8.34 -0.96 -17.69
C THR A 161 -7.86 0.08 -16.68
N VAL A 162 -8.50 0.16 -15.51
CA VAL A 162 -8.24 1.19 -14.49
C VAL A 162 -7.63 0.67 -13.19
N SER A 163 -7.45 -0.65 -13.05
CA SER A 163 -6.92 -1.26 -11.83
C SER A 163 -6.04 -2.48 -12.11
N GLU A 164 -4.96 -2.64 -11.34
CA GLU A 164 -4.11 -3.83 -11.41
C GLU A 164 -4.80 -5.07 -10.81
N GLY A 165 -5.51 -4.89 -9.70
CA GLY A 165 -6.23 -5.96 -9.03
C GLY A 165 -6.55 -5.62 -7.58
N PHE A 166 -6.48 -6.61 -6.69
CA PHE A 166 -6.80 -6.43 -5.28
C PHE A 166 -5.89 -7.24 -4.34
N VAL A 167 -5.85 -6.84 -3.08
CA VAL A 167 -5.24 -7.58 -1.98
C VAL A 167 -6.31 -7.90 -0.94
N VAL A 168 -6.32 -9.14 -0.44
CA VAL A 168 -7.21 -9.60 0.62
C VAL A 168 -6.39 -10.00 1.85
N ARG A 169 -6.90 -9.65 3.03
CA ARG A 169 -6.35 -10.04 4.34
C ARG A 169 -7.47 -10.16 5.38
N PRO A 170 -7.26 -10.88 6.49
CA PRO A 170 -8.06 -10.70 7.70
C PRO A 170 -8.06 -9.25 8.18
N ALA A 171 -9.20 -8.80 8.70
CA ALA A 171 -9.33 -7.51 9.37
C ALA A 171 -8.51 -7.46 10.66
N GLY A 172 -8.31 -8.61 11.31
CA GLY A 172 -7.45 -8.73 12.50
C GLY A 172 -5.95 -8.65 12.19
N PRO A 173 -5.11 -8.62 13.24
CA PRO A 173 -3.65 -8.59 13.09
C PRO A 173 -3.11 -9.89 12.47
N VAL A 174 -1.98 -9.78 11.77
CA VAL A 174 -1.31 -10.89 11.08
C VAL A 174 0.17 -10.88 11.47
N PRO A 175 0.65 -11.85 12.28
CA PRO A 175 2.08 -12.03 12.52
C PRO A 175 2.83 -12.24 11.20
N GLU A 176 4.04 -11.69 11.06
CA GLU A 176 4.79 -11.80 9.80
C GLU A 176 4.99 -13.26 9.35
N ALA A 177 5.21 -14.17 10.29
CA ALA A 177 5.38 -15.60 10.00
C ALA A 177 4.15 -16.23 9.31
N GLU A 178 2.96 -15.67 9.55
CA GLU A 178 1.69 -16.16 8.99
C GLU A 178 1.28 -15.38 7.73
N PHE A 179 1.99 -14.31 7.37
CA PHE A 179 1.63 -13.43 6.25
C PHE A 179 1.43 -14.19 4.94
N GLY A 180 2.31 -15.15 4.64
CA GLY A 180 2.24 -15.96 3.43
C GLY A 180 1.03 -16.89 3.34
N HIS A 181 0.27 -17.05 4.43
CA HIS A 181 -0.93 -17.88 4.53
C HIS A 181 -2.20 -17.04 4.71
N ARG A 182 -2.07 -15.79 5.16
CA ARG A 182 -3.19 -14.92 5.53
C ARG A 182 -3.33 -13.69 4.65
N VAL A 183 -2.41 -13.43 3.72
CA VAL A 183 -2.53 -12.29 2.80
C VAL A 183 -2.35 -12.75 1.36
N GLY A 184 -3.39 -12.56 0.57
CA GLY A 184 -3.44 -12.96 -0.84
C GLY A 184 -3.62 -11.76 -1.76
N LYS A 185 -3.19 -11.88 -3.01
CA LYS A 185 -3.48 -10.88 -4.05
C LYS A 185 -4.04 -11.54 -5.30
N TRP A 186 -4.88 -10.80 -6.01
CA TRP A 186 -5.26 -11.10 -7.38
C TRP A 186 -4.76 -9.96 -8.27
N VAL A 187 -4.23 -10.30 -9.43
CA VAL A 187 -3.66 -9.38 -10.41
C VAL A 187 -4.17 -9.74 -11.80
N ARG A 188 -4.60 -8.74 -12.58
CA ARG A 188 -5.10 -8.88 -13.95
C ARG A 188 -4.10 -9.58 -14.89
N ALA A 189 -4.60 -10.15 -15.97
CA ALA A 189 -3.77 -10.72 -17.03
C ALA A 189 -2.89 -9.63 -17.64
N ASP A 190 -1.71 -10.03 -18.14
CA ASP A 190 -0.80 -9.17 -18.89
C ASP A 190 -0.42 -7.85 -18.20
N HIS A 191 -0.48 -7.80 -16.85
CA HIS A 191 -0.02 -6.64 -16.10
C HIS A 191 1.48 -6.46 -16.34
N VAL A 192 1.81 -5.53 -17.22
CA VAL A 192 3.19 -5.23 -17.59
C VAL A 192 3.90 -4.77 -16.34
N ARG A 193 4.90 -5.54 -15.90
CA ARG A 193 5.83 -5.06 -14.88
C ARG A 193 6.72 -4.02 -15.54
N THR A 194 6.90 -2.88 -14.89
CA THR A 194 7.80 -1.83 -15.38
C THR A 194 9.16 -2.44 -15.73
N ALA A 195 9.59 -2.26 -16.98
CA ALA A 195 10.84 -2.84 -17.46
C ALA A 195 12.01 -2.38 -16.60
N ALA A 196 13.01 -3.25 -16.39
CA ALA A 196 14.19 -2.95 -15.56
C ALA A 196 14.93 -1.67 -16.00
N THR A 197 14.77 -1.27 -17.27
CA THR A 197 15.29 -0.05 -17.89
C THR A 197 14.80 1.24 -17.24
N TRP A 198 13.68 1.23 -16.51
CA TRP A 198 13.23 2.40 -15.75
C TRP A 198 14.17 2.78 -14.60
N ARG A 199 15.02 1.86 -14.12
CA ARG A 199 15.90 2.11 -12.96
C ARG A 199 16.87 3.27 -13.13
N HIS A 200 17.11 3.69 -14.37
CA HIS A 200 18.10 4.71 -14.74
C HIS A 200 17.48 5.88 -15.53
N ARG A 201 16.14 5.96 -15.56
CA ARG A 201 15.41 7.00 -16.30
C ARG A 201 14.87 8.07 -15.35
N ASP A 202 15.10 9.31 -15.73
CA ASP A 202 14.52 10.48 -15.07
C ASP A 202 13.28 11.00 -15.83
N ASP A 203 12.96 10.40 -16.97
CA ASP A 203 11.81 10.70 -17.81
C ASP A 203 10.72 9.63 -17.66
N PHE A 204 9.69 9.97 -16.90
CA PHE A 204 8.53 9.11 -16.67
C PHE A 204 7.24 9.94 -16.57
N PRO A 205 6.10 9.42 -17.04
CA PRO A 205 4.82 10.05 -16.80
C PRO A 205 4.50 10.06 -15.29
N THR A 206 3.77 11.08 -14.84
CA THR A 206 3.29 11.21 -13.46
C THR A 206 1.80 10.90 -13.39
N ASN A 207 1.33 10.41 -12.24
CA ASN A 207 -0.11 10.33 -11.97
C ASN A 207 -0.68 11.73 -11.66
N GLY A 208 -2.00 11.87 -11.76
CA GLY A 208 -2.77 13.00 -11.28
C GLY A 208 -3.17 12.85 -9.81
N PHE A 209 -3.21 13.99 -9.11
CA PHE A 209 -3.50 14.06 -7.67
C PHE A 209 -4.60 15.08 -7.41
N ARG A 210 -5.50 14.74 -6.49
CA ARG A 210 -6.55 15.65 -6.04
C ARG A 210 -5.94 16.90 -5.43
N ALA A 211 -6.43 18.07 -5.82
CA ALA A 211 -6.07 19.32 -5.16
C ALA A 211 -6.53 19.27 -3.69
N THR A 212 -5.62 19.49 -2.75
CA THR A 212 -5.99 19.67 -1.35
C THR A 212 -6.79 20.96 -1.22
N VAL A 213 -8.08 20.87 -0.91
CA VAL A 213 -8.85 22.02 -0.43
C VAL A 213 -8.33 22.33 0.96
N GLU A 214 -7.54 23.39 1.11
CA GLU A 214 -7.16 23.88 2.43
C GLU A 214 -8.44 24.21 3.23
N PRO A 215 -8.57 23.76 4.50
CA PRO A 215 -9.64 24.25 5.34
C PRO A 215 -9.49 25.77 5.47
N LYS A 216 -10.55 26.50 5.10
CA LYS A 216 -10.61 27.96 5.17
C LYS A 216 -10.18 28.40 6.58
N ARG A 217 -9.04 29.08 6.68
CA ARG A 217 -8.51 29.60 7.95
C ARG A 217 -9.62 30.41 8.63
N PRO A 218 -10.02 30.13 9.88
CA PRO A 218 -11.00 30.96 10.57
C PRO A 218 -10.49 32.41 10.62
N PRO A 219 -11.38 33.40 10.48
CA PRO A 219 -10.97 34.81 10.55
C PRO A 219 -10.25 35.05 11.88
N SER A 220 -9.12 35.74 11.82
CA SER A 220 -8.40 36.16 13.02
C SER A 220 -9.34 36.98 13.91
N PRO A 221 -9.33 36.78 15.24
CA PRO A 221 -10.12 37.60 16.13
C PRO A 221 -9.72 39.07 15.93
N ALA A 222 -10.72 39.93 15.79
CA ALA A 222 -10.51 41.36 15.68
C ALA A 222 -9.76 41.87 16.92
N PRO A 223 -8.82 42.82 16.77
CA PRO A 223 -8.19 43.43 17.93
C PRO A 223 -9.27 44.13 18.76
N GLY A 224 -9.38 43.71 20.02
CA GLY A 224 -10.19 44.38 21.04
C GLY A 224 -9.50 45.60 21.60
#